data_AF-A0A6P1R069-F1
#
_entry.id   AF-A0A6P1R069-F1
#
_cell.length_a   1.000
_cell.length_b   1.000
_cell.length_c   1.000
_cell.angle_alpha   90.00
_cell.angle_beta   90.00
_cell.angle_gamma   90.00
#
_symmetry.space_group_name_H-M   'P 1'
#
loop_
_entity.id
_entity.type
_entity.pdbx_description
1 polymer ?
#
loop_
_entity_poly.entity_id
_entity_poly.type
_entity_poly.pdbx_seq_one_letter_code
_entity_poly.pdbx_strand_id
1 'polypeptide(L)'
;MVTMDTKGKEASFLADVIKARGRSTVLIDIGTSSNPNLARPTDGAGARLASPAELLKEIAATTRTRVAGLLASGEISAIVAIAGGKGSAAFGEIVSDLPYGFPKLLVTSARPALLAELATHHDIILYPTLVDLFGINAFTARVLENAGRAISAMHYEPSKHERERKIVAITAFGVTTPAANQCVSRLADAGLDAIVFPANGAGGRKMEQLIAAGEFDAVLDLTTTELADELVGGTASAGPGRLKAASRQQIPQVIAPGAVDMVNFGPPSSVPDQFRGRRLYSHTPYTTLMRTTSAENANIGRLTAERLSQAQGPAVVLWPAKGVSDYDREGGVFWDVDADKAWLEAIKGNLQREITVHELDCHINDPEFAEAAVTWILEQLGQGGSSRADV
;
A
#
# COMPACT_ATOMS: atom_id res chain seq x y z
N MET A 1 -5.86 -18.72 -15.40
CA MET A 1 -4.59 -18.37 -16.03
C MET A 1 -3.53 -19.40 -15.68
N VAL A 2 -2.75 -19.88 -16.64
CA VAL A 2 -1.74 -20.92 -16.41
C VAL A 2 -0.69 -20.92 -17.52
N THR A 3 0.51 -21.45 -17.27
CA THR A 3 1.45 -21.84 -18.32
C THR A 3 1.01 -23.20 -18.89
N MET A 4 0.20 -23.23 -19.95
CA MET A 4 -0.43 -24.48 -20.43
C MET A 4 0.56 -25.51 -20.96
N ASP A 5 1.70 -25.06 -21.46
CA ASP A 5 2.85 -25.89 -21.85
C ASP A 5 3.32 -26.84 -20.74
N THR A 6 3.11 -26.48 -19.48
CA THR A 6 3.57 -27.23 -18.31
C THR A 6 2.46 -27.66 -17.37
N LYS A 7 1.33 -26.94 -17.33
CA LYS A 7 0.25 -27.12 -16.34
C LYS A 7 -1.15 -27.20 -16.98
N GLY A 8 -1.24 -27.63 -18.23
CA GLY A 8 -2.51 -27.74 -18.95
C GLY A 8 -3.50 -28.74 -18.33
N LYS A 9 -3.01 -29.82 -17.70
CA LYS A 9 -3.86 -30.82 -17.03
C LYS A 9 -4.53 -30.24 -15.78
N GLU A 10 -3.76 -29.55 -14.96
CA GLU A 10 -4.20 -28.87 -13.74
C GLU A 10 -5.22 -27.79 -14.06
N ALA A 11 -5.00 -27.02 -15.14
CA ALA A 11 -5.94 -26.02 -15.61
C ALA A 11 -7.27 -26.62 -16.07
N SER A 12 -7.22 -27.74 -16.79
CA SER A 12 -8.42 -28.46 -17.23
C SER A 12 -9.21 -28.99 -16.04
N PHE A 13 -8.54 -29.62 -15.07
CA PHE A 13 -9.17 -30.10 -13.84
C PHE A 13 -9.84 -28.99 -13.04
N LEU A 14 -9.13 -27.87 -12.84
CA LEU A 14 -9.70 -26.73 -12.13
C LEU A 14 -10.91 -26.14 -12.87
N ALA A 15 -10.84 -26.06 -14.22
CA ALA A 15 -11.95 -25.59 -15.02
C ALA A 15 -13.18 -26.51 -14.91
N ASP A 16 -12.99 -27.83 -14.85
CA ASP A 16 -14.08 -28.79 -14.67
C ASP A 16 -14.72 -28.69 -13.28
N VAL A 17 -13.92 -28.48 -12.23
CA VAL A 17 -14.44 -28.18 -10.88
C VAL A 17 -15.30 -26.92 -10.89
N ILE A 18 -14.86 -25.85 -11.56
CA ILE A 18 -15.59 -24.57 -11.64
C ILE A 18 -16.89 -24.75 -12.45
N LYS A 19 -16.84 -25.47 -13.58
CA LYS A 19 -18.04 -25.81 -14.37
C LYS A 19 -19.05 -26.62 -13.59
N ALA A 20 -18.58 -27.59 -12.79
CA ALA A 20 -19.44 -28.38 -11.89
C ALA A 20 -20.09 -27.54 -10.76
N ARG A 21 -19.72 -26.26 -10.61
CA ARG A 21 -20.37 -25.29 -9.71
C ARG A 21 -21.25 -24.29 -10.46
N GLY A 22 -21.51 -24.51 -11.76
CA GLY A 22 -22.42 -23.70 -12.57
C GLY A 22 -21.79 -22.44 -13.17
N ARG A 23 -20.46 -22.34 -13.23
CA ARG A 23 -19.75 -21.19 -13.83
C ARG A 23 -19.06 -21.57 -15.13
N SER A 24 -19.02 -20.65 -16.08
CA SER A 24 -18.19 -20.77 -17.28
C SER A 24 -16.75 -20.36 -16.99
N THR A 25 -15.82 -20.78 -17.85
CA THR A 25 -14.40 -20.49 -17.70
C THR A 25 -13.81 -20.03 -19.03
N VAL A 26 -13.07 -18.92 -19.01
CA VAL A 26 -12.17 -18.53 -20.10
C VAL A 26 -10.75 -18.92 -19.71
N LEU A 27 -10.09 -19.72 -20.55
CA LEU A 27 -8.71 -20.12 -20.31
C LEU A 27 -7.75 -19.09 -20.89
N ILE A 28 -6.78 -18.68 -20.06
CA ILE A 28 -5.73 -17.72 -20.41
C ILE A 28 -4.39 -18.46 -20.28
N ASP A 29 -3.75 -18.70 -21.41
CA ASP A 29 -2.42 -19.29 -21.49
C ASP A 29 -1.35 -18.20 -21.45
N ILE A 30 -0.36 -18.37 -20.57
CA ILE A 30 0.85 -17.54 -20.46
C ILE A 30 2.12 -18.37 -20.67
N GLY A 31 1.99 -19.56 -21.26
CA GLY A 31 3.09 -20.44 -21.62
C GLY A 31 4.03 -19.80 -22.64
N THR A 32 5.30 -20.19 -22.58
CA THR A 32 6.36 -19.63 -23.42
C THR A 32 6.74 -20.55 -24.58
N SER A 33 6.45 -21.85 -24.47
CA SER A 33 6.92 -22.86 -25.42
C SER A 33 6.19 -22.87 -26.78
N SER A 34 5.01 -22.27 -26.87
CA SER A 34 4.13 -22.35 -28.05
C SER A 34 4.16 -21.10 -28.95
N ASN A 35 4.99 -20.10 -28.63
CA ASN A 35 5.04 -18.84 -29.38
C ASN A 35 6.28 -18.76 -30.30
N PRO A 36 6.17 -19.14 -31.60
CA PRO A 36 7.31 -19.19 -32.53
C PRO A 36 7.93 -17.82 -32.83
N ASN A 37 7.25 -16.70 -32.52
CA ASN A 37 7.83 -15.36 -32.61
C ASN A 37 8.75 -15.01 -31.42
N LEU A 38 8.68 -15.78 -30.33
CA LEU A 38 9.49 -15.60 -29.13
C LEU A 38 10.58 -16.69 -28.98
N ALA A 39 10.57 -17.69 -29.86
CA ALA A 39 11.42 -18.89 -29.82
C ALA A 39 12.43 -19.00 -30.99
N ARG A 40 12.69 -17.93 -31.74
CA ARG A 40 13.72 -17.95 -32.80
C ARG A 40 15.10 -17.55 -32.26
N PRO A 41 16.14 -18.38 -32.45
CA PRO A 41 17.49 -17.86 -32.67
C PRO A 41 17.45 -17.09 -34.01
N THR A 42 17.62 -15.78 -33.99
CA THR A 42 17.79 -15.00 -35.22
C THR A 42 19.23 -15.14 -35.70
N ASP A 43 19.43 -15.94 -36.74
CA ASP A 43 20.63 -15.88 -37.55
C ASP A 43 20.65 -14.53 -38.28
N GLY A 44 21.50 -13.62 -37.82
CA GLY A 44 21.88 -12.41 -38.55
C GLY A 44 21.09 -11.13 -38.24
N ALA A 45 21.84 -10.11 -37.83
CA ALA A 45 21.49 -8.69 -37.76
C ALA A 45 20.44 -8.24 -36.71
N GLY A 46 20.92 -8.03 -35.48
CA GLY A 46 20.57 -6.84 -34.69
C GLY A 46 19.15 -6.72 -34.12
N ALA A 47 18.73 -7.65 -33.27
CA ALA A 47 17.68 -7.41 -32.27
C ALA A 47 18.07 -8.12 -30.96
N ARG A 48 17.94 -7.46 -29.80
CA ARG A 48 18.35 -8.00 -28.50
C ARG A 48 17.59 -9.31 -28.21
N LEU A 49 18.33 -10.37 -27.84
CA LEU A 49 17.77 -11.57 -27.22
C LEU A 49 17.01 -11.14 -25.97
N ALA A 50 15.67 -11.23 -25.99
CA ALA A 50 14.88 -11.00 -24.79
C ALA A 50 15.23 -12.09 -23.76
N SER A 51 15.78 -11.67 -22.63
CA SER A 51 15.99 -12.55 -21.48
C SER A 51 14.67 -13.22 -21.07
N PRO A 52 14.69 -14.38 -20.40
CA PRO A 52 13.47 -15.00 -19.87
C PRO A 52 12.62 -14.07 -18.99
N ALA A 53 13.24 -13.07 -18.37
CA ALA A 53 12.56 -12.05 -17.58
C ALA A 53 11.85 -11.01 -18.48
N GLU A 54 12.50 -10.54 -19.54
CA GLU A 54 11.89 -9.59 -20.51
C GLU A 54 10.71 -10.24 -21.24
N LEU A 55 10.85 -11.51 -21.63
CA LEU A 55 9.78 -12.29 -22.22
C LEU A 55 8.55 -12.38 -21.30
N LEU A 56 8.77 -12.68 -20.01
CA LEU A 56 7.69 -12.77 -19.04
C LEU A 56 7.00 -11.43 -18.81
N LYS A 57 7.76 -10.33 -18.87
CA LYS A 57 7.23 -8.96 -18.77
C LYS A 57 6.33 -8.61 -19.96
N GLU A 58 6.73 -8.98 -21.17
CA GLU A 58 5.92 -8.77 -22.38
C GLU A 58 4.62 -9.59 -22.34
N ILE A 59 4.71 -10.86 -21.92
CA ILE A 59 3.54 -11.73 -21.71
C ILE A 59 2.61 -11.13 -20.66
N ALA A 60 3.16 -10.64 -19.54
CA ALA A 60 2.38 -10.01 -18.49
C ALA A 60 1.66 -8.75 -19.00
N ALA A 61 2.34 -7.86 -19.72
CA ALA A 61 1.74 -6.64 -20.27
C ALA A 61 0.61 -6.93 -21.27
N THR A 62 0.83 -7.88 -22.18
CA THR A 62 -0.18 -8.28 -23.17
C THR A 62 -1.39 -8.94 -22.49
N THR A 63 -1.12 -9.83 -21.52
CA THR A 63 -2.17 -10.53 -20.79
C THR A 63 -2.97 -9.60 -19.89
N ARG A 64 -2.32 -8.61 -19.26
CA ARG A 64 -2.96 -7.54 -18.47
C ARG A 64 -4.00 -6.79 -19.30
N THR A 65 -3.64 -6.38 -20.52
CA THR A 65 -4.55 -5.71 -21.45
C THR A 65 -5.76 -6.58 -21.79
N ARG A 66 -5.53 -7.88 -22.06
CA ARG A 66 -6.62 -8.84 -22.33
C ARG A 66 -7.53 -9.03 -21.12
N VAL A 67 -6.97 -9.15 -19.92
CA VAL A 67 -7.72 -9.30 -18.67
C VAL A 67 -8.57 -8.06 -18.38
N ALA A 68 -8.04 -6.86 -18.61
CA ALA A 68 -8.80 -5.62 -18.52
C ALA A 68 -9.98 -5.58 -19.52
N GLY A 69 -9.75 -6.01 -20.77
CA GLY A 69 -10.82 -6.13 -21.77
C GLY A 69 -11.93 -7.09 -21.36
N LEU A 70 -11.59 -8.27 -20.83
CA LEU A 70 -12.56 -9.26 -20.33
C LEU A 70 -13.36 -8.75 -19.13
N LEU A 71 -12.75 -7.96 -18.25
CA LEU A 71 -13.47 -7.32 -17.15
C LEU A 71 -14.45 -6.27 -17.69
N ALA A 72 -13.99 -5.41 -18.60
CA ALA A 72 -14.79 -4.34 -19.17
C ALA A 72 -16.01 -4.87 -19.97
N SER A 73 -15.87 -6.02 -20.63
CA SER A 73 -16.99 -6.69 -21.33
C SER A 73 -17.92 -7.48 -20.40
N GLY A 74 -17.57 -7.65 -19.12
CA GLY A 74 -18.31 -8.46 -18.16
C GLY A 74 -18.15 -9.97 -18.35
N GLU A 75 -17.18 -10.42 -19.16
CA GLU A 75 -16.91 -11.84 -19.41
C GLU A 75 -16.25 -12.55 -18.22
N ILE A 76 -15.56 -11.80 -17.35
CA ILE A 76 -14.98 -12.34 -16.11
C ILE A 76 -15.49 -11.59 -14.88
N SER A 77 -15.73 -12.37 -13.82
CA SER A 77 -16.10 -11.89 -12.47
C SER A 77 -15.15 -12.37 -11.39
N ALA A 78 -14.13 -13.15 -11.77
CA ALA A 78 -13.07 -13.66 -10.92
C ALA A 78 -11.91 -14.12 -11.80
N ILE A 79 -10.70 -14.15 -11.23
CA ILE A 79 -9.52 -14.73 -11.88
C ILE A 79 -8.80 -15.67 -10.91
N VAL A 80 -8.45 -16.86 -11.41
CA VAL A 80 -7.65 -17.86 -10.69
C VAL A 80 -6.44 -18.26 -11.51
N ALA A 81 -5.29 -18.40 -10.83
CA ALA A 81 -4.05 -18.86 -11.42
C ALA A 81 -3.47 -20.08 -10.69
N ILE A 82 -2.84 -20.96 -11.45
CA ILE A 82 -2.02 -22.07 -10.94
C ILE A 82 -0.58 -21.82 -11.40
N ALA A 83 0.34 -21.59 -10.48
CA ALA A 83 1.69 -21.18 -10.85
C ALA A 83 2.79 -21.61 -9.86
N GLY A 84 4.00 -21.79 -10.38
CA GLY A 84 5.23 -21.75 -9.55
C GLY A 84 5.73 -20.32 -9.40
N GLY A 85 7.01 -20.13 -9.06
CA GLY A 85 7.61 -18.81 -8.84
C GLY A 85 7.44 -17.82 -10.01
N LYS A 86 7.84 -18.19 -11.23
CA LYS A 86 7.78 -17.30 -12.41
C LYS A 86 6.33 -16.88 -12.74
N GLY A 87 5.43 -17.85 -12.84
CA GLY A 87 4.02 -17.56 -13.13
C GLY A 87 3.33 -16.76 -12.03
N SER A 88 3.75 -16.91 -10.76
CA SER A 88 3.22 -16.12 -9.64
C SER A 88 3.64 -14.65 -9.75
N ALA A 89 4.89 -14.37 -10.10
CA ALA A 89 5.35 -13.01 -10.36
C ALA A 89 4.59 -12.37 -11.52
N ALA A 90 4.42 -13.10 -12.63
CA ALA A 90 3.62 -12.64 -13.76
C ALA A 90 2.16 -12.39 -13.40
N PHE A 91 1.57 -13.26 -12.55
CA PHE A 91 0.19 -13.09 -12.11
C PHE A 91 -0.02 -11.76 -11.37
N GLY A 92 0.89 -11.39 -10.45
CA GLY A 92 0.84 -10.09 -9.78
C GLY A 92 0.78 -8.93 -10.76
N GLU A 93 1.70 -8.89 -11.73
CA GLU A 93 1.73 -7.85 -12.77
C GLU A 93 0.43 -7.81 -13.59
N ILE A 94 -0.10 -8.98 -13.96
CA ILE A 94 -1.30 -9.11 -14.81
C ILE A 94 -2.55 -8.59 -14.12
N VAL A 95 -2.69 -8.81 -12.81
CA VAL A 95 -3.91 -8.45 -12.06
C VAL A 95 -3.83 -7.10 -11.36
N SER A 96 -2.72 -6.39 -11.50
CA SER A 96 -2.46 -5.13 -10.79
C SER A 96 -3.45 -3.99 -11.08
N ASP A 97 -4.09 -3.99 -12.25
CA ASP A 97 -5.14 -3.01 -12.61
C ASP A 97 -6.56 -3.46 -12.27
N LEU A 98 -6.74 -4.69 -11.81
CA LEU A 98 -8.08 -5.16 -11.46
C LEU A 98 -8.57 -4.41 -10.21
N PRO A 99 -9.86 -4.06 -10.14
CA PRO A 99 -10.41 -3.36 -8.99
C PRO A 99 -10.10 -4.06 -7.67
N TYR A 100 -9.91 -3.26 -6.62
CA TYR A 100 -9.80 -3.80 -5.27
C TYR A 100 -11.09 -4.53 -4.91
N GLY A 101 -10.99 -5.70 -4.26
CA GLY A 101 -12.12 -6.58 -3.98
C GLY A 101 -12.52 -7.48 -5.15
N PHE A 102 -11.98 -7.27 -6.36
CA PHE A 102 -12.16 -8.25 -7.45
C PHE A 102 -11.54 -9.60 -7.04
N PRO A 103 -12.24 -10.74 -7.12
CA PRO A 103 -11.73 -12.04 -6.70
C PRO A 103 -10.50 -12.47 -7.51
N LYS A 104 -9.33 -12.46 -6.86
CA LYS A 104 -8.03 -12.82 -7.43
C LYS A 104 -7.42 -13.95 -6.60
N LEU A 105 -7.40 -15.18 -7.11
CA LEU A 105 -6.88 -16.36 -6.38
C LEU A 105 -5.61 -16.90 -7.05
N LEU A 106 -4.54 -17.10 -6.27
CA LEU A 106 -3.28 -17.69 -6.73
C LEU A 106 -3.00 -19.00 -5.99
N VAL A 107 -3.14 -20.12 -6.69
CA VAL A 107 -2.71 -21.46 -6.23
C VAL A 107 -1.25 -21.66 -6.59
N THR A 108 -0.35 -21.75 -5.61
CA THR A 108 1.09 -21.60 -5.89
C THR A 108 2.06 -22.34 -4.99
N SER A 109 3.14 -22.83 -5.60
CA SER A 109 4.34 -23.38 -4.93
C SER A 109 5.48 -22.35 -4.79
N ALA A 110 5.20 -21.07 -5.02
CA ALA A 110 6.21 -20.00 -4.95
C ALA A 110 6.83 -19.85 -3.55
N ARG A 111 8.07 -19.34 -3.54
CA ARG A 111 8.82 -19.10 -2.31
C ARG A 111 8.11 -18.06 -1.43
N PRO A 112 8.14 -18.20 -0.09
CA PRO A 112 7.49 -17.28 0.83
C PRO A 112 7.81 -15.80 0.59
N ALA A 113 9.05 -15.47 0.23
CA ALA A 113 9.45 -14.09 -0.07
C ALA A 113 8.65 -13.46 -1.24
N LEU A 114 8.38 -14.23 -2.31
CA LEU A 114 7.55 -13.74 -3.41
C LEU A 114 6.07 -13.62 -3.01
N LEU A 115 5.59 -14.52 -2.15
CA LEU A 115 4.22 -14.44 -1.63
C LEU A 115 4.04 -13.20 -0.75
N ALA A 116 5.02 -12.88 0.09
CA ALA A 116 5.05 -11.66 0.88
C ALA A 116 5.07 -10.41 0.00
N GLU A 117 5.88 -10.40 -1.07
CA GLU A 117 5.91 -9.31 -2.05
C GLU A 117 4.54 -9.11 -2.71
N LEU A 118 3.90 -10.19 -3.19
CA LEU A 118 2.58 -10.11 -3.79
C LEU A 118 1.53 -9.58 -2.82
N ALA A 119 1.52 -10.07 -1.57
CA ALA A 119 0.62 -9.63 -0.51
C ALA A 119 0.86 -8.17 -0.08
N THR A 120 2.06 -7.64 -0.30
CA THR A 120 2.41 -6.24 0.01
C THR A 120 1.77 -5.26 -0.98
N HIS A 121 1.49 -5.70 -2.21
CA HIS A 121 1.05 -4.84 -3.31
C HIS A 121 -0.35 -5.14 -3.83
N HIS A 122 -0.93 -6.29 -3.48
CA HIS A 122 -2.19 -6.76 -4.05
C HIS A 122 -3.09 -7.41 -3.00
N ASP A 123 -4.41 -7.31 -3.22
CA ASP A 123 -5.46 -8.07 -2.54
C ASP A 123 -5.66 -9.47 -3.16
N ILE A 124 -4.55 -10.13 -3.51
CA ILE A 124 -4.58 -11.51 -4.04
C ILE A 124 -4.80 -12.46 -2.86
N ILE A 125 -5.79 -13.34 -3.01
CA ILE A 125 -5.95 -14.50 -2.13
C ILE A 125 -4.86 -15.51 -2.51
N LEU A 126 -3.93 -15.73 -1.58
CA LEU A 126 -2.86 -16.69 -1.76
C LEU A 126 -3.31 -18.06 -1.25
N TYR A 127 -3.16 -19.09 -2.09
CA TYR A 127 -3.34 -20.50 -1.74
C TYR A 127 -1.99 -21.22 -1.92
N PRO A 128 -1.08 -21.15 -0.92
CA PRO A 128 0.20 -21.84 -0.99
C PRO A 128 -0.01 -23.36 -0.97
N THR A 129 0.49 -24.06 -1.97
CA THR A 129 0.37 -25.53 -2.05
C THR A 129 1.36 -26.24 -1.15
N LEU A 130 2.47 -25.57 -0.78
CA LEU A 130 3.62 -26.09 -0.01
C LEU A 130 4.33 -27.31 -0.64
N VAL A 131 3.80 -27.83 -1.74
CA VAL A 131 4.38 -28.85 -2.61
C VAL A 131 4.27 -28.37 -4.04
N ASP A 132 5.16 -28.85 -4.91
CA ASP A 132 5.08 -28.44 -6.31
C ASP A 132 3.94 -29.16 -7.06
N LEU A 133 3.46 -28.54 -8.13
CA LEU A 133 2.38 -29.04 -8.97
C LEU A 133 2.97 -29.66 -10.25
N PHE A 134 3.26 -30.97 -10.15
CA PHE A 134 3.65 -31.84 -11.26
C PHE A 134 2.54 -32.86 -11.53
N GLY A 135 1.45 -32.39 -12.11
CA GLY A 135 0.27 -33.22 -12.38
C GLY A 135 -0.67 -33.37 -11.19
N ILE A 136 -1.68 -34.22 -11.42
CA ILE A 136 -2.82 -34.39 -10.53
C ILE A 136 -2.69 -35.73 -9.80
N ASN A 137 -2.54 -35.67 -8.48
CA ASN A 137 -2.59 -36.80 -7.56
C ASN A 137 -3.67 -36.52 -6.50
N ALA A 138 -3.90 -37.47 -5.57
CA ALA A 138 -4.94 -37.32 -4.55
C ALA A 138 -4.79 -36.02 -3.71
N PHE A 139 -3.57 -35.60 -3.43
CA PHE A 139 -3.31 -34.37 -2.68
C PHE A 139 -3.57 -33.12 -3.53
N THR A 140 -2.99 -33.03 -4.73
CA THR A 140 -3.14 -31.85 -5.59
C THR A 140 -4.56 -31.70 -6.14
N ALA A 141 -5.26 -32.81 -6.39
CA ALA A 141 -6.69 -32.82 -6.72
C ALA A 141 -7.53 -32.16 -5.62
N ARG A 142 -7.31 -32.52 -4.35
CA ARG A 142 -8.02 -31.93 -3.21
C ARG A 142 -7.75 -30.42 -3.08
N VAL A 143 -6.50 -30.00 -3.29
CA VAL A 143 -6.12 -28.58 -3.29
C VAL A 143 -6.84 -27.82 -4.39
N LEU A 144 -6.81 -28.34 -5.63
CA LEU A 144 -7.47 -27.71 -6.78
C LEU A 144 -9.00 -27.73 -6.66
N GLU A 145 -9.59 -28.79 -6.09
CA GLU A 145 -11.03 -28.83 -5.79
C GLU A 145 -11.42 -27.71 -4.83
N ASN A 146 -10.68 -27.56 -3.72
CA ASN A 146 -10.98 -26.51 -2.74
C ASN A 146 -10.81 -25.12 -3.33
N ALA A 147 -9.73 -24.89 -4.10
CA ALA A 147 -9.51 -23.63 -4.80
C ALA A 147 -10.63 -23.32 -5.81
N GLY A 148 -11.04 -24.31 -6.60
CA GLY A 148 -12.14 -24.20 -7.57
C GLY A 148 -13.48 -23.90 -6.90
N ARG A 149 -13.79 -24.57 -5.78
CA ARG A 149 -14.99 -24.29 -4.98
C ARG A 149 -14.96 -22.88 -4.38
N ALA A 150 -13.82 -22.46 -3.83
CA ALA A 150 -13.66 -21.14 -3.23
C ALA A 150 -13.88 -20.03 -4.26
N ILE A 151 -13.17 -20.06 -5.40
CA ILE A 151 -13.33 -19.03 -6.43
C ILE A 151 -14.71 -19.06 -7.07
N SER A 152 -15.34 -20.24 -7.17
CA SER A 152 -16.70 -20.35 -7.71
C SER A 152 -17.76 -19.73 -6.80
N ALA A 153 -17.51 -19.66 -5.50
CA ALA A 153 -18.41 -19.02 -4.54
C ALA A 153 -18.22 -17.49 -4.47
N MET A 154 -17.13 -16.95 -5.02
CA MET A 154 -16.86 -15.51 -4.99
C MET A 154 -17.62 -14.80 -6.11
N HIS A 155 -18.38 -13.78 -5.74
CA HIS A 155 -19.10 -12.92 -6.67
C HIS A 155 -18.53 -11.52 -6.57
N TYR A 156 -18.05 -11.02 -7.70
CA TYR A 156 -17.71 -9.61 -7.81
C TYR A 156 -18.95 -8.84 -8.19
N GLU A 157 -19.41 -8.00 -7.26
CA GLU A 157 -20.41 -6.98 -7.54
C GLU A 157 -19.73 -5.64 -7.24
N PRO A 158 -19.45 -4.81 -8.27
CA PRO A 158 -19.01 -3.45 -8.05
C PRO A 158 -20.00 -2.76 -7.10
N SER A 159 -19.50 -2.06 -6.08
CA SER A 159 -20.38 -1.28 -5.21
C SER A 159 -21.17 -0.28 -6.05
N LYS A 160 -22.50 -0.36 -5.97
CA LYS A 160 -23.42 0.63 -6.54
C LYS A 160 -23.72 1.77 -5.58
N HIS A 161 -23.19 1.71 -4.36
CA HIS A 161 -23.39 2.76 -3.38
C HIS A 161 -22.50 3.93 -3.76
N GLU A 162 -23.12 5.00 -4.24
CA GLU A 162 -22.49 6.32 -4.28
C GLU A 162 -22.09 6.70 -2.84
N ARG A 163 -20.99 7.44 -2.68
CA ARG A 163 -20.57 7.90 -1.36
C ARG A 163 -21.62 8.85 -0.80
N GLU A 164 -22.38 8.40 0.18
CA GLU A 164 -23.37 9.23 0.87
C GLU A 164 -22.71 10.26 1.80
N ARG A 165 -21.47 9.99 2.23
CA ARG A 165 -20.68 10.83 3.14
C ARG A 165 -19.30 11.11 2.57
N LYS A 166 -18.74 12.26 2.95
CA LYS A 166 -17.33 12.58 2.68
C LYS A 166 -16.44 11.63 3.48
N ILE A 167 -15.32 11.22 2.89
CA ILE A 167 -14.39 10.26 3.49
C ILE A 167 -13.03 10.91 3.71
N VAL A 168 -12.50 10.79 4.92
CA VAL A 168 -11.17 11.27 5.30
C VAL A 168 -10.21 10.10 5.50
N ALA A 169 -9.07 10.13 4.81
CA ALA A 169 -7.99 9.17 5.07
C ALA A 169 -7.18 9.60 6.30
N ILE A 170 -6.80 8.65 7.15
CA ILE A 170 -5.98 8.93 8.35
C ILE A 170 -4.81 7.96 8.40
N THR A 171 -3.59 8.42 8.67
CA THR A 171 -2.46 7.53 8.98
C THR A 171 -2.28 7.35 10.47
N ALA A 172 -2.00 6.12 10.90
CA ALA A 172 -1.80 5.78 12.30
C ALA A 172 -0.70 4.75 12.49
N PHE A 173 -0.11 4.72 13.68
CA PHE A 173 0.76 3.65 14.14
C PHE A 173 0.41 3.30 15.58
N GLY A 174 0.97 2.21 16.12
CA GLY A 174 0.64 1.78 17.49
C GLY A 174 0.82 2.90 18.53
N VAL A 175 1.85 3.72 18.32
CA VAL A 175 2.26 4.85 19.18
C VAL A 175 1.52 6.17 18.90
N THR A 176 0.66 6.22 17.88
CA THR A 176 -0.19 7.37 17.52
C THR A 176 -1.68 6.98 17.41
N THR A 177 -2.03 5.77 17.83
CA THR A 177 -3.39 5.23 17.82
C THR A 177 -4.37 6.09 18.62
N PRO A 178 -4.00 6.66 19.80
CA PRO A 178 -4.90 7.57 20.51
C PRO A 178 -5.31 8.80 19.67
N ALA A 179 -4.37 9.43 18.95
CA ALA A 179 -4.68 10.56 18.07
C ALA A 179 -5.65 10.16 16.95
N ALA A 180 -5.38 9.04 16.27
CA ALA A 180 -6.22 8.55 15.18
C ALA A 180 -7.64 8.21 15.64
N ASN A 181 -7.79 7.53 16.78
CA ASN A 181 -9.11 7.19 17.34
C ASN A 181 -9.94 8.44 17.65
N GLN A 182 -9.30 9.48 18.19
CA GLN A 182 -9.98 10.73 18.50
C GLN A 182 -10.40 11.46 17.22
N CYS A 183 -9.56 11.49 16.19
CA CYS A 183 -9.93 12.03 14.89
C CYS A 183 -11.12 11.28 14.28
N VAL A 184 -11.11 9.93 14.30
CA VAL A 184 -12.23 9.10 13.82
C VAL A 184 -13.53 9.45 14.54
N SER A 185 -13.50 9.52 15.88
CA SER A 185 -14.69 9.86 16.67
C SER A 185 -15.25 11.23 16.29
N ARG A 186 -14.39 12.26 16.23
CA ARG A 186 -14.81 13.64 15.94
C ARG A 186 -15.31 13.81 14.50
N LEU A 187 -14.72 13.09 13.54
CA LEU A 187 -15.21 13.07 12.16
C LEU A 187 -16.59 12.39 12.05
N ALA A 188 -16.79 11.29 12.79
CA ALA A 188 -18.08 10.60 12.84
C ALA A 188 -19.17 11.50 13.44
N ASP A 189 -18.87 12.25 14.51
CA ASP A 189 -19.78 13.23 15.11
C ASP A 189 -20.16 14.36 14.12
N ALA A 190 -19.25 14.70 13.19
CA ALA A 190 -19.48 15.65 12.11
C ALA A 190 -20.17 15.05 10.87
N GLY A 191 -20.46 13.75 10.86
CA GLY A 191 -21.13 13.05 9.75
C GLY A 191 -20.20 12.65 8.60
N LEU A 192 -18.89 12.56 8.83
CA LEU A 192 -17.90 12.08 7.86
C LEU A 192 -17.46 10.66 8.21
N ASP A 193 -17.11 9.89 7.19
CA ASP A 193 -16.48 8.58 7.38
C ASP A 193 -14.95 8.73 7.40
N ALA A 194 -14.28 7.83 8.10
CA ALA A 194 -12.83 7.82 8.21
C ALA A 194 -12.26 6.44 7.88
N ILE A 195 -11.18 6.39 7.10
CA ILE A 195 -10.43 5.17 6.83
C ILE A 195 -9.02 5.33 7.38
N VAL A 196 -8.66 4.48 8.34
CA VAL A 196 -7.35 4.50 9.00
C VAL A 196 -6.40 3.53 8.32
N PHE A 197 -5.23 4.04 7.91
CA PHE A 197 -4.15 3.30 7.29
C PHE A 197 -3.01 3.12 8.29
N PRO A 198 -2.54 1.88 8.53
CA PRO A 198 -1.34 1.66 9.32
C PRO A 198 -0.13 2.18 8.55
N ALA A 199 0.67 3.05 9.16
CA ALA A 199 1.89 3.61 8.58
C ALA A 199 3.05 2.59 8.62
N ASN A 200 2.88 1.47 7.93
CA ASN A 200 3.80 0.32 7.89
C ASN A 200 4.45 0.12 6.51
N GLY A 201 4.45 1.17 5.69
CA GLY A 201 4.92 1.16 4.31
C GLY A 201 3.83 0.74 3.33
N ALA A 202 3.20 -0.41 3.57
CA ALA A 202 2.12 -0.90 2.72
C ALA A 202 0.84 -0.04 2.85
N GLY A 203 0.49 0.35 4.07
CA GLY A 203 -0.67 1.20 4.32
C GLY A 203 -0.52 2.60 3.73
N GLY A 204 0.62 3.27 3.91
CA GLY A 204 0.87 4.56 3.26
C GLY A 204 0.85 4.48 1.74
N ARG A 205 1.47 3.45 1.14
CA ARG A 205 1.38 3.22 -0.32
C ARG A 205 -0.06 3.07 -0.78
N LYS A 206 -0.86 2.27 -0.06
CA LYS A 206 -2.25 2.04 -0.43
C LYS A 206 -3.08 3.30 -0.28
N MET A 207 -2.84 4.09 0.76
CA MET A 207 -3.48 5.39 0.95
C MET A 207 -3.18 6.32 -0.24
N GLU A 208 -1.90 6.47 -0.65
CA GLU A 208 -1.53 7.30 -1.80
C GLU A 208 -2.20 6.85 -3.11
N GLN A 209 -2.29 5.53 -3.34
CA GLN A 209 -2.99 4.98 -4.50
C GLN A 209 -4.49 5.32 -4.50
N LEU A 210 -5.15 5.18 -3.35
CA LEU A 210 -6.57 5.45 -3.20
C LEU A 210 -6.85 6.96 -3.28
N ILE A 211 -5.99 7.82 -2.71
CA ILE A 211 -6.06 9.26 -2.93
C ILE A 211 -5.98 9.56 -4.42
N ALA A 212 -4.99 9.00 -5.13
CA ALA A 212 -4.81 9.22 -6.57
C ALA A 212 -6.01 8.74 -7.41
N ALA A 213 -6.78 7.76 -6.91
CA ALA A 213 -8.01 7.28 -7.53
C ALA A 213 -9.25 8.12 -7.17
N GLY A 214 -9.11 9.19 -6.38
CA GLY A 214 -10.23 10.03 -5.95
C GLY A 214 -11.07 9.41 -4.83
N GLU A 215 -10.47 8.54 -4.01
CA GLU A 215 -11.18 7.81 -2.95
C GLU A 215 -11.45 8.59 -1.67
N PHE A 216 -10.90 9.80 -1.56
CA PHE A 216 -10.98 10.63 -0.36
C PHE A 216 -11.27 12.09 -0.68
N ASP A 217 -11.95 12.74 0.25
CA ASP A 217 -12.25 14.17 0.21
C ASP A 217 -11.19 14.99 0.96
N ALA A 218 -10.50 14.39 1.94
CA ALA A 218 -9.41 15.02 2.67
C ALA A 218 -8.48 13.98 3.33
N VAL A 219 -7.34 14.44 3.84
CA VAL A 219 -6.31 13.59 4.48
C VAL A 219 -5.86 14.17 5.82
N LEU A 220 -5.88 13.34 6.86
CA LEU A 220 -5.21 13.57 8.14
C LEU A 220 -3.98 12.66 8.20
N ASP A 221 -2.87 13.14 7.70
CA ASP A 221 -1.62 12.39 7.70
C ASP A 221 -0.87 12.57 9.04
N LEU A 222 -1.46 11.98 10.08
CA LEU A 222 -0.97 12.14 11.45
C LEU A 222 0.38 11.46 11.67
N THR A 223 0.64 10.37 10.95
CA THR A 223 1.80 9.49 11.16
C THR A 223 2.63 9.34 9.88
N THR A 224 3.73 10.07 9.82
CA THR A 224 4.63 10.13 8.65
C THR A 224 5.94 9.33 8.83
N THR A 225 5.98 8.42 9.81
CA THR A 225 7.12 7.54 10.15
C THR A 225 7.73 6.79 8.95
N GLU A 226 6.94 6.47 7.93
CA GLU A 226 7.40 5.77 6.72
C GLU A 226 8.49 6.55 5.95
N LEU A 227 8.61 7.87 6.17
CA LEU A 227 9.70 8.69 5.64
C LEU A 227 11.03 8.45 6.38
N ALA A 228 10.97 8.15 7.68
CA ALA A 228 12.17 7.78 8.45
C ALA A 228 12.73 6.46 7.92
N ASP A 229 11.85 5.48 7.69
CA ASP A 229 12.22 4.21 7.08
C ASP A 229 12.78 4.37 5.65
N GLU A 230 12.18 5.21 4.80
CA GLU A 230 12.70 5.47 3.44
C GLU A 230 14.10 6.09 3.46
N LEU A 231 14.33 7.08 4.33
CA LEU A 231 15.59 7.82 4.37
C LEU A 231 16.73 7.04 5.04
N VAL A 232 16.42 6.30 6.09
CA VAL A 232 17.42 5.61 6.92
C VAL A 232 17.61 4.16 6.48
N GLY A 233 16.68 3.59 5.71
CA GLY A 233 16.75 2.19 5.25
C GLY A 233 16.09 1.22 6.21
N GLY A 234 14.96 1.63 6.79
CA GLY A 234 14.06 0.77 7.54
C GLY A 234 13.22 -0.15 6.66
N THR A 235 12.37 -0.95 7.30
CA THR A 235 11.57 -2.01 6.66
C THR A 235 10.13 -1.60 6.33
N ALA A 236 9.69 -0.44 6.82
CA ALA A 236 8.34 0.09 6.66
C ALA A 236 8.28 1.34 5.75
N SER A 237 9.18 1.44 4.76
CA SER A 237 9.12 2.54 3.78
C SER A 237 7.84 2.43 2.94
N ALA A 238 7.18 3.57 2.68
CA ALA A 238 6.10 3.70 1.69
C ALA A 238 6.59 4.11 0.29
N GLY A 239 7.90 4.20 0.10
CA GLY A 239 8.56 4.50 -1.16
C GLY A 239 8.47 5.96 -1.60
N PRO A 240 9.03 6.30 -2.77
CA PRO A 240 9.25 7.68 -3.20
C PRO A 240 7.95 8.42 -3.56
N GLY A 241 6.81 7.73 -3.61
CA GLY A 241 5.49 8.29 -3.88
C GLY A 241 4.84 8.98 -2.67
N ARG A 242 5.35 8.75 -1.46
CA ARG A 242 4.75 9.22 -0.21
C ARG A 242 4.67 10.76 -0.12
N LEU A 243 3.56 11.26 0.43
CA LEU A 243 3.16 12.67 0.53
C LEU A 243 2.99 13.40 -0.80
N LYS A 244 2.50 12.72 -1.85
CA LYS A 244 2.35 13.35 -3.18
C LYS A 244 0.94 13.33 -3.73
N ALA A 245 0.14 12.31 -3.43
CA ALA A 245 -1.15 12.12 -4.07
C ALA A 245 -2.14 13.22 -3.67
N ALA A 246 -2.21 13.58 -2.38
CA ALA A 246 -3.13 14.61 -1.89
C ALA A 246 -2.85 15.97 -2.56
N SER A 247 -1.57 16.35 -2.63
CA SER A 247 -1.12 17.56 -3.33
C SER A 247 -1.54 17.60 -4.80
N ARG A 248 -1.46 16.46 -5.51
CA ARG A 248 -1.86 16.34 -6.92
C ARG A 248 -3.38 16.35 -7.12
N GLN A 249 -4.12 15.77 -6.18
CA GLN A 249 -5.57 15.71 -6.19
C GLN A 249 -6.22 16.98 -5.61
N GLN A 250 -5.40 17.90 -5.08
CA GLN A 250 -5.83 19.19 -4.55
C GLN A 250 -6.85 19.07 -3.41
N ILE A 251 -6.84 17.96 -2.68
CA ILE A 251 -7.70 17.75 -1.51
C ILE A 251 -7.03 18.32 -0.24
N PRO A 252 -7.80 18.82 0.74
CA PRO A 252 -7.26 19.32 2.00
C PRO A 252 -6.41 18.27 2.72
N GLN A 253 -5.24 18.67 3.19
CA GLN A 253 -4.33 17.79 3.93
C GLN A 253 -3.76 18.43 5.19
N VAL A 254 -3.87 17.72 6.32
CA VAL A 254 -3.12 18.02 7.55
C VAL A 254 -1.92 17.07 7.63
N ILE A 255 -0.73 17.60 7.83
CA ILE A 255 0.49 16.80 8.03
C ILE A 255 0.99 16.96 9.47
N ALA A 256 1.35 15.84 10.11
CA ALA A 256 1.96 15.81 11.43
C ALA A 256 3.19 14.87 11.48
N PRO A 257 4.10 15.06 12.44
CA PRO A 257 5.34 14.30 12.56
C PRO A 257 5.16 12.96 13.28
N GLY A 258 3.96 12.39 13.31
CA GLY A 258 3.71 11.21 14.15
C GLY A 258 4.67 10.07 13.86
N ALA A 259 5.29 9.57 14.93
CA ALA A 259 6.27 8.49 14.92
C ALA A 259 7.53 8.72 14.04
N VAL A 260 7.89 9.96 13.66
CA VAL A 260 9.17 10.22 12.94
C VAL A 260 10.41 10.04 13.84
N ASP A 261 10.20 9.86 15.14
CA ASP A 261 11.20 9.52 16.14
C ASP A 261 11.74 8.08 16.01
N MET A 262 11.19 7.25 15.11
CA MET A 262 11.60 5.85 14.98
C MET A 262 11.76 5.36 13.54
N VAL A 263 12.69 4.43 13.36
CA VAL A 263 12.89 3.61 12.14
C VAL A 263 12.57 2.16 12.47
N ASN A 264 11.86 1.47 11.60
CA ASN A 264 11.35 0.13 11.86
C ASN A 264 12.26 -0.96 11.28
N PHE A 265 12.61 -1.95 12.10
CA PHE A 265 13.29 -3.18 11.69
C PHE A 265 12.53 -4.41 12.18
N GLY A 266 12.92 -5.57 11.66
CA GLY A 266 12.45 -6.86 12.12
C GLY A 266 13.02 -7.27 13.49
N PRO A 267 13.25 -8.57 13.71
CA PRO A 267 13.91 -9.06 14.93
C PRO A 267 15.25 -8.35 15.16
N PRO A 268 15.73 -8.27 16.43
CA PRO A 268 17.00 -7.59 16.74
C PRO A 268 18.20 -8.08 15.90
N SER A 269 18.21 -9.36 15.54
CA SER A 269 19.26 -9.96 14.69
C SER A 269 19.24 -9.50 13.22
N SER A 270 18.15 -8.87 12.77
CA SER A 270 18.03 -8.33 11.41
C SER A 270 18.46 -6.88 11.28
N VAL A 271 18.74 -6.18 12.41
CA VAL A 271 19.17 -4.79 12.39
C VAL A 271 20.56 -4.71 11.74
N PRO A 272 20.75 -3.93 10.66
CA PRO A 272 22.05 -3.81 9.99
C PRO A 272 23.18 -3.36 10.92
N ASP A 273 24.38 -3.94 10.74
CA ASP A 273 25.55 -3.68 11.59
C ASP A 273 25.95 -2.19 11.66
N GLN A 274 25.67 -1.42 10.61
CA GLN A 274 25.92 0.03 10.58
C GLN A 274 25.13 0.81 11.65
N PHE A 275 24.05 0.22 12.19
CA PHE A 275 23.25 0.80 13.27
C PHE A 275 23.64 0.30 14.66
N ARG A 276 24.76 -0.42 14.77
CA ARG A 276 25.31 -0.84 16.07
C ARG A 276 25.59 0.39 16.95
N GLY A 277 25.16 0.34 18.20
CA GLY A 277 25.32 1.43 19.17
C GLY A 277 24.25 2.52 19.08
N ARG A 278 23.30 2.41 18.14
CA ARG A 278 22.10 3.25 18.14
C ARG A 278 21.16 2.86 19.28
N ARG A 279 20.25 3.76 19.65
CA ARG A 279 19.22 3.50 20.66
C ARG A 279 18.12 2.62 20.05
N LEU A 280 18.21 1.32 20.30
CA LEU A 280 17.26 0.31 19.85
C LEU A 280 16.27 -0.02 20.97
N TYR A 281 15.01 -0.25 20.60
CA TYR A 281 13.94 -0.70 21.47
C TYR A 281 13.25 -1.92 20.87
N SER A 282 13.25 -3.04 21.60
CA SER A 282 12.52 -4.24 21.17
C SER A 282 11.05 -4.06 21.51
N HIS A 283 10.26 -3.66 20.53
CA HIS A 283 8.82 -3.48 20.69
C HIS A 283 8.12 -4.84 20.80
N THR A 284 8.56 -5.81 20.00
CA THR A 284 8.16 -7.22 20.09
C THR A 284 9.38 -8.10 19.81
N PRO A 285 9.31 -9.43 20.01
CA PRO A 285 10.36 -10.35 19.57
C PRO A 285 10.68 -10.27 18.05
N TYR A 286 9.76 -9.72 17.26
CA TYR A 286 9.86 -9.62 15.80
C TYR A 286 10.01 -8.19 15.28
N THR A 287 10.00 -7.19 16.16
CA THR A 287 10.02 -5.77 15.78
C THR A 287 10.97 -5.00 16.67
N THR A 288 11.95 -4.36 16.03
CA THR A 288 12.92 -3.48 16.68
C THR A 288 12.74 -2.08 16.14
N LEU A 289 12.57 -1.12 17.03
CA LEU A 289 12.49 0.29 16.71
C LEU A 289 13.84 0.93 16.99
N MET A 290 14.32 1.79 16.10
CA MET A 290 15.55 2.56 16.29
C MET A 290 15.23 4.04 16.39
N ARG A 291 15.66 4.72 17.46
CA ARG A 291 15.49 6.17 17.60
C ARG A 291 16.22 6.92 16.50
N THR A 292 15.50 7.77 15.75
CA THR A 292 16.10 8.73 14.81
C THR A 292 16.89 9.81 15.55
N THR A 293 17.97 10.29 14.95
CA THR A 293 18.81 11.39 15.44
C THR A 293 18.28 12.75 14.99
N SER A 294 18.82 13.84 15.52
CA SER A 294 18.50 15.20 15.05
C SER A 294 18.85 15.43 13.58
N ALA A 295 19.95 14.85 13.08
CA ALA A 295 20.31 14.96 11.67
C ALA A 295 19.31 14.21 10.77
N GLU A 296 18.87 13.02 11.18
CA GLU A 296 17.84 12.25 10.47
C GLU A 296 16.48 12.98 10.52
N ASN A 297 16.09 13.54 11.67
CA ASN A 297 14.88 14.35 11.80
C ASN A 297 14.89 15.59 10.92
N ALA A 298 16.02 16.30 10.83
CA ALA A 298 16.17 17.41 9.89
C ALA A 298 16.04 16.97 8.42
N ASN A 299 16.53 15.77 8.06
CA ASN A 299 16.33 15.21 6.72
C ASN A 299 14.86 14.85 6.47
N ILE A 300 14.19 14.24 7.44
CA ILE A 300 12.76 13.89 7.34
C ILE A 300 11.91 15.17 7.20
N GLY A 301 12.20 16.21 8.00
CA GLY A 301 11.54 17.50 7.94
C GLY A 301 11.75 18.19 6.59
N ARG A 302 12.98 18.21 6.07
CA ARG A 302 13.27 18.72 4.72
C ARG A 302 12.48 17.99 3.64
N LEU A 303 12.52 16.67 3.63
CA LEU A 303 11.79 15.87 2.64
C LEU A 303 10.28 16.14 2.72
N THR A 304 9.73 16.21 3.93
CA THR A 304 8.31 16.53 4.15
C THR A 304 7.98 17.91 3.58
N ALA A 305 8.78 18.94 3.88
CA ALA A 305 8.58 20.29 3.35
C ALA A 305 8.69 20.36 1.83
N GLU A 306 9.67 19.66 1.24
CA GLU A 306 9.84 19.58 -0.22
C GLU A 306 8.61 18.98 -0.90
N ARG A 307 8.03 17.92 -0.32
CA ARG A 307 6.83 17.25 -0.86
C ARG A 307 5.58 18.12 -0.69
N LEU A 308 5.41 18.70 0.48
CA LEU A 308 4.24 19.52 0.81
C LEU A 308 4.25 20.85 0.05
N SER A 309 5.43 21.40 -0.26
CA SER A 309 5.60 22.57 -1.12
C SER A 309 5.21 22.34 -2.59
N GLN A 310 4.76 21.13 -2.95
CA GLN A 310 4.13 20.86 -4.25
C GLN A 310 2.60 20.83 -4.15
N ALA A 311 2.03 21.11 -2.98
CA ALA A 311 0.59 21.16 -2.77
C ALA A 311 -0.04 22.29 -3.57
N GLN A 312 -1.08 21.95 -4.33
CA GLN A 312 -1.93 22.92 -5.02
C GLN A 312 -3.30 23.08 -4.34
N GLY A 313 -3.64 22.18 -3.42
CA GLY A 313 -4.82 22.28 -2.54
C GLY A 313 -4.45 22.76 -1.14
N PRO A 314 -5.43 23.00 -0.27
CA PRO A 314 -5.21 23.43 1.10
C PRO A 314 -4.30 22.47 1.86
N ALA A 315 -3.29 22.99 2.54
CA ALA A 315 -2.35 22.20 3.32
C ALA A 315 -1.98 22.94 4.61
N VAL A 316 -1.78 22.18 5.69
CA VAL A 316 -1.31 22.70 6.96
C VAL A 316 -0.40 21.69 7.66
N VAL A 317 0.60 22.17 8.39
CA VAL A 317 1.42 21.36 9.27
C VAL A 317 1.01 21.64 10.71
N LEU A 318 0.71 20.58 11.47
CA LEU A 318 0.48 20.67 12.91
C LEU A 318 1.68 20.07 13.66
N TRP A 319 2.29 20.88 14.53
CA TRP A 319 3.43 20.50 15.34
C TRP A 319 3.01 20.26 16.81
N PRO A 320 3.10 19.03 17.33
CA PRO A 320 2.83 18.72 18.73
C PRO A 320 4.09 18.97 19.58
N ALA A 321 4.15 20.11 20.28
CA ALA A 321 5.35 20.56 20.97
C ALA A 321 5.80 19.67 22.15
N LYS A 322 4.94 18.77 22.66
CA LYS A 322 5.24 17.88 23.79
C LYS A 322 5.58 16.45 23.39
N GLY A 323 5.65 16.15 22.08
CA GLY A 323 6.15 14.88 21.58
C GLY A 323 5.32 14.28 20.44
N VAL A 324 5.98 13.41 19.65
CA VAL A 324 5.47 12.89 18.37
C VAL A 324 5.04 11.43 18.41
N SER A 325 5.20 10.73 19.54
CA SER A 325 4.84 9.32 19.69
C SER A 325 4.68 8.93 21.16
N ASP A 326 4.02 7.81 21.46
CA ASP A 326 3.95 7.29 22.83
C ASP A 326 5.31 7.06 23.50
N TYR A 327 6.39 6.88 22.73
CA TYR A 327 7.74 6.74 23.27
C TYR A 327 8.50 8.06 23.40
N ASP A 328 8.03 9.09 22.71
CA ASP A 328 8.59 10.43 22.71
C ASP A 328 7.73 11.36 23.60
N ARG A 329 8.00 11.27 24.90
CA ARG A 329 7.42 12.09 25.96
C ARG A 329 8.42 12.23 27.08
N GLU A 330 8.26 13.20 27.97
CA GLU A 330 9.18 13.37 29.11
C GLU A 330 9.44 12.04 29.86
N GLY A 331 10.72 11.66 29.96
CA GLY A 331 11.17 10.40 30.56
C GLY A 331 10.98 9.13 29.71
N GLY A 332 10.39 9.23 28.52
CA GLY A 332 10.19 8.15 27.57
C GLY A 332 11.47 7.65 26.91
N VAL A 333 11.44 6.41 26.39
CA VAL A 333 12.63 5.76 25.82
C VAL A 333 13.18 6.51 24.59
N PHE A 334 12.32 7.16 23.81
CA PHE A 334 12.69 7.91 22.62
C PHE A 334 12.60 9.42 22.81
N TRP A 335 12.43 9.89 24.05
CA TRP A 335 12.44 11.32 24.32
C TRP A 335 13.75 11.98 23.90
N ASP A 336 13.66 12.94 22.96
CA ASP A 336 14.79 13.72 22.46
C ASP A 336 14.31 15.04 21.83
N VAL A 337 14.18 16.06 22.69
CA VAL A 337 13.69 17.40 22.32
C VAL A 337 14.52 18.05 21.20
N ASP A 338 15.82 17.78 21.14
CA ASP A 338 16.70 18.37 20.13
C ASP A 338 16.49 17.70 18.77
N ALA A 339 16.21 16.40 18.76
CA ALA A 339 15.83 15.70 17.54
C ALA A 339 14.49 16.18 16.98
N ASP A 340 13.51 16.38 17.84
CA ASP A 340 12.16 16.82 17.44
C ASP A 340 12.20 18.26 16.91
N LYS A 341 12.89 19.17 17.61
CA LYS A 341 13.12 20.54 17.12
C LYS A 341 13.82 20.57 15.77
N ALA A 342 14.75 19.66 15.50
CA ALA A 342 15.44 19.61 14.22
C ALA A 342 14.48 19.30 13.05
N TRP A 343 13.41 18.51 13.28
CA TRP A 343 12.34 18.32 12.29
C TRP A 343 11.56 19.61 12.06
N LEU A 344 11.12 20.28 13.14
CA LEU A 344 10.34 21.52 13.07
C LEU A 344 11.09 22.64 12.34
N GLU A 345 12.35 22.87 12.70
CA GLU A 345 13.17 23.91 12.07
C GLU A 345 13.44 23.60 10.61
N ALA A 346 13.63 22.32 10.25
CA ALA A 346 13.76 21.90 8.87
C ALA A 346 12.47 22.16 8.07
N ILE A 347 11.29 21.93 8.65
CA ILE A 347 10.02 22.26 8.01
C ILE A 347 9.91 23.77 7.79
N LYS A 348 10.02 24.58 8.86
CA LYS A 348 9.88 26.04 8.79
C LYS A 348 10.86 26.69 7.80
N GLY A 349 12.08 26.15 7.70
CA GLY A 349 13.11 26.69 6.80
C GLY A 349 12.94 26.31 5.32
N ASN A 350 12.13 25.31 4.97
CA ASN A 350 12.05 24.77 3.60
C ASN A 350 10.62 24.74 3.03
N LEU A 351 9.61 25.05 3.83
CA LEU A 351 8.22 25.06 3.40
C LEU A 351 7.89 26.32 2.60
N GLN A 352 7.03 26.19 1.58
CA GLN A 352 6.45 27.33 0.87
C GLN A 352 5.69 28.27 1.81
N ARG A 353 5.74 29.58 1.52
CA ARG A 353 5.24 30.63 2.41
C ARG A 353 3.73 30.57 2.65
N GLU A 354 3.00 29.96 1.72
CA GLU A 354 1.55 29.84 1.73
C GLU A 354 1.06 28.74 2.70
N ILE A 355 1.92 27.78 3.06
CA ILE A 355 1.56 26.66 3.93
C ILE A 355 1.93 27.01 5.37
N THR A 356 0.93 27.01 6.25
CA THR A 356 1.13 27.39 7.65
C THR A 356 1.60 26.22 8.50
N VAL A 357 2.49 26.49 9.44
CA VAL A 357 2.89 25.57 10.51
C VAL A 357 2.26 26.08 11.81
N HIS A 358 1.34 25.31 12.40
CA HIS A 358 0.77 25.62 13.71
C HIS A 358 1.45 24.78 14.79
N GLU A 359 2.08 25.47 15.74
CA GLU A 359 2.63 24.86 16.93
C GLU A 359 1.57 24.78 18.01
N LEU A 360 1.32 23.56 18.49
CA LEU A 360 0.34 23.26 19.51
C LEU A 360 1.07 22.85 20.80
N ASP A 361 0.72 23.47 21.92
CA ASP A 361 1.29 23.12 23.23
C ASP A 361 0.68 21.81 23.79
N CYS A 362 0.77 20.74 23.02
CA CYS A 362 0.23 19.42 23.35
C CYS A 362 1.14 18.31 22.80
N HIS A 363 0.94 17.10 23.28
CA HIS A 363 1.52 15.89 22.71
C HIS A 363 0.60 15.38 21.58
N ILE A 364 1.13 14.67 20.58
CA ILE A 364 0.34 14.24 19.41
C ILE A 364 -0.93 13.45 19.77
N ASN A 365 -0.84 12.68 20.86
CA ASN A 365 -1.92 11.82 21.36
C ASN A 365 -2.91 12.55 22.29
N ASP A 366 -2.70 13.83 22.58
CA ASP A 366 -3.62 14.61 23.41
C ASP A 366 -4.87 15.02 22.61
N PRO A 367 -6.04 15.15 23.27
CA PRO A 367 -7.29 15.48 22.59
C PRO A 367 -7.31 16.80 21.81
N GLU A 368 -6.55 17.79 22.27
CA GLU A 368 -6.39 19.10 21.66
C GLU A 368 -5.74 18.99 20.28
N PHE A 369 -4.84 18.02 20.08
CA PHE A 369 -4.21 17.79 18.78
C PHE A 369 -5.24 17.30 17.74
N ALA A 370 -6.03 16.28 18.12
CA ALA A 370 -7.09 15.75 17.27
C ALA A 370 -8.18 16.80 16.98
N GLU A 371 -8.50 17.65 17.94
CA GLU A 371 -9.43 18.76 17.77
C GLU A 371 -8.97 19.75 16.72
N ALA A 372 -7.72 20.22 16.82
CA ALA A 372 -7.15 21.15 15.85
C ALA A 372 -7.11 20.55 14.44
N ALA A 373 -6.71 19.28 14.33
CA ALA A 373 -6.63 18.56 13.06
C ALA A 373 -8.01 18.41 12.39
N VAL A 374 -9.02 17.94 13.12
CA VAL A 374 -10.37 17.74 12.57
C VAL A 374 -11.06 19.07 12.28
N THR A 375 -10.93 20.07 13.16
CA THR A 375 -11.52 21.39 12.94
C THR A 375 -11.04 22.01 11.63
N TRP A 376 -9.74 21.98 11.39
CA TRP A 376 -9.17 22.49 10.14
C TRP A 376 -9.72 21.76 8.91
N ILE A 377 -9.82 20.42 8.95
CA ILE A 377 -10.41 19.64 7.85
C ILE A 377 -11.86 20.03 7.58
N LEU A 378 -12.68 20.16 8.63
CA LEU A 378 -14.09 20.52 8.50
C LEU A 378 -14.26 21.91 7.88
N GLU A 379 -13.43 22.87 8.27
CA GLU A 379 -13.41 24.21 7.68
C GLU A 379 -13.11 24.16 6.18
N GLN A 380 -12.07 23.43 5.76
CA GLN A 380 -11.72 23.31 4.35
C GLN A 380 -12.80 22.60 3.53
N LEU A 381 -13.41 21.56 4.10
CA LEU A 381 -14.49 20.83 3.44
C LEU A 381 -15.81 21.62 3.38
N GLY A 382 -16.03 22.55 4.31
CA GLY A 382 -17.19 23.46 4.30
C GLY A 382 -17.08 24.57 3.25
N GLN A 383 -15.87 25.09 3.01
CA GLN A 383 -15.62 26.15 2.03
C GLN A 383 -15.78 25.68 0.57
N GLY A 384 -15.54 24.39 0.30
CA GLY A 384 -15.70 23.79 -1.04
C GLY A 384 -17.15 23.54 -1.50
N GLY A 385 -18.15 23.75 -0.64
CA GLY A 385 -19.57 23.53 -0.97
C GLY A 385 -20.23 24.63 -1.79
N SER A 386 -19.57 25.77 -2.00
CA SER A 386 -20.20 26.96 -2.61
C SER A 386 -19.89 27.17 -4.11
N SER A 387 -19.15 26.29 -4.79
CA SER A 387 -18.78 26.50 -6.22
C SER A 387 -19.25 25.43 -7.21
N ARG A 388 -20.20 24.56 -6.83
CA ARG A 388 -20.80 23.58 -7.76
C ARG A 388 -22.32 23.68 -7.92
N ALA A 389 -22.90 24.83 -7.60
CA ALA A 389 -24.18 25.24 -8.16
C ALA A 389 -23.88 26.27 -9.27
N ASP A 390 -24.46 26.03 -10.45
CA ASP A 390 -24.39 26.83 -11.68
C ASP A 390 -23.11 26.68 -12.53
N VAL A 391 -23.11 25.71 -13.46
CA VAL A 391 -23.13 25.91 -14.94
C VAL A 391 -23.73 24.67 -15.60
#